data_AF-A0A5C3NU00-F1
#
_entry.id   AF-A0A5C3NU00-F1
#
_cell.length_a   1.000
_cell.length_b   1.000
_cell.length_c   1.000
_cell.angle_alpha   90.00
_cell.angle_beta   90.00
_cell.angle_gamma   90.00
#
_symmetry.space_group_name_H-M   'P 1'
#
loop_
_entity.id
_entity.type
_entity.pdbx_description
1 polymer ?
#
loop_
_entity_poly.entity_id
_entity_poly.type
_entity_poly.pdbx_seq_one_letter_code
_entity_poly.pdbx_strand_id
1 'polypeptide(L)'
;MGRRAKYLTQADRQAARREQKARYAQSDLGKSTRVAAQLRAQERAVHAQEALAGTIDIPAAMRAYATHPFCMSWAFRDATGPALGLQKAPFTFRLPDSRSLRSLECRGSKDPLRVKLHTLQFTWAIEAADARRTEWLVSSTEDVIELAEAELKARIRGWMQMETRTVLAGMEAEIWEVAMCWGARRTIMLAEDLELRRQG
;
A
#
# COMPACT_ATOMS: atom_id res chain seq x y z
N MET A 1 20.98 6.42 62.57
CA MET A 1 22.10 6.63 61.62
C MET A 1 21.53 6.95 60.24
N GLY A 2 21.55 8.22 59.83
CA GLY A 2 20.96 8.66 58.55
C GLY A 2 21.87 8.38 57.36
N ARG A 3 21.32 7.83 56.27
CA ARG A 3 22.05 7.59 55.00
C ARG A 3 22.46 8.93 54.38
N ARG A 4 23.77 9.18 54.29
CA ARG A 4 24.35 10.34 53.60
C ARG A 4 24.05 10.27 52.09
N ALA A 5 23.69 11.39 51.49
CA ALA A 5 23.48 11.48 50.05
C ALA A 5 24.79 11.21 49.30
N LYS A 6 24.76 10.32 48.30
CA LYS A 6 25.93 9.89 47.52
C LYS A 6 26.59 11.02 46.72
N TYR A 7 25.85 12.08 46.42
CA TYR A 7 26.34 13.30 45.76
C TYR A 7 25.77 14.50 46.51
N LEU A 8 26.63 15.45 46.88
CA LEU A 8 26.27 16.61 47.70
C LEU A 8 25.76 17.79 46.85
N THR A 9 26.19 17.88 45.58
CA THR A 9 25.71 18.88 44.64
C THR A 9 25.24 18.27 43.31
N GLN A 10 24.45 19.02 42.54
CA GLN A 10 24.03 18.63 41.20
C GLN A 10 25.22 18.59 40.22
N ALA A 11 26.23 19.44 40.42
CA ALA A 11 27.46 19.46 39.64
C ALA A 11 28.26 18.16 39.82
N ASP A 12 28.41 17.68 41.07
CA ASP A 12 29.09 16.41 41.38
C ASP A 12 28.39 15.23 40.72
N ARG A 13 27.06 15.25 40.71
CA ARG A 13 26.24 14.21 40.07
C ARG A 13 26.43 14.18 38.56
N GLN A 14 26.59 15.34 37.91
CA GLN A 14 26.85 15.43 36.48
C GLN A 14 28.28 14.99 36.14
N ALA A 15 29.26 15.41 36.93
CA ALA A 15 30.66 15.00 36.76
C ALA A 15 30.81 13.47 36.88
N ALA A 16 30.22 12.87 37.93
CA ALA A 16 30.23 11.42 38.15
C ALA A 16 29.54 10.66 37.00
N ARG A 17 28.43 11.18 36.46
CA ARG A 17 27.76 10.57 35.28
C ARG A 17 28.63 10.65 34.02
N ARG A 18 29.32 11.76 33.78
CA ARG A 18 30.23 11.92 32.63
C ARG A 18 31.41 10.94 32.74
N GLU A 19 31.99 10.83 33.93
CA GLU A 19 33.10 9.91 34.17
C GLU A 19 32.68 8.44 34.07
N GLN A 20 31.52 8.08 34.63
CA GLN A 20 30.95 6.74 34.47
C GLN A 20 30.69 6.40 33.01
N LYS A 21 30.15 7.35 32.23
CA LYS A 21 29.94 7.18 30.78
C LYS A 21 31.27 7.02 30.03
N ALA A 22 32.30 7.77 30.41
CA ALA A 22 33.64 7.65 29.82
C ALA A 22 34.29 6.29 30.12
N ARG A 23 34.23 5.83 31.37
CA ARG A 23 34.73 4.49 31.76
C ARG A 23 33.97 3.37 31.06
N TYR A 24 32.64 3.48 30.96
CA TYR A 24 31.84 2.52 30.21
C TYR A 24 32.20 2.50 28.73
N ALA A 25 32.39 3.66 28.10
CA ALA A 25 32.79 3.76 26.70
C ALA A 25 34.18 3.14 26.41
N GLN A 26 35.08 3.13 27.40
CA GLN A 26 36.39 2.50 27.30
C GLN A 26 36.38 0.99 27.63
N SER A 27 35.36 0.50 28.34
CA SER A 27 35.20 -0.92 28.66
C SER A 27 34.93 -1.77 27.42
N ASP A 28 35.30 -3.04 27.47
CA ASP A 28 35.09 -3.97 26.36
C ASP A 28 33.60 -4.18 26.06
N LEU A 29 32.75 -4.14 27.09
CA LEU A 29 31.29 -4.17 26.95
C LEU A 29 30.75 -2.92 26.25
N GLY A 30 31.30 -1.74 26.54
CA GLY A 30 30.91 -0.50 25.86
C GLY A 30 31.35 -0.47 24.40
N LYS A 31 32.56 -0.97 24.11
CA LYS A 31 33.07 -1.13 22.74
C LYS A 31 32.22 -2.13 21.95
N SER A 32 31.92 -3.31 22.51
CA SER A 32 31.09 -4.32 21.84
C SER A 32 29.67 -3.83 21.58
N THR A 33 29.08 -3.10 22.54
CA THR A 33 27.75 -2.49 22.36
C THR A 33 27.75 -1.45 21.24
N ARG A 34 28.83 -0.66 21.11
CA ARG A 34 28.98 0.33 20.03
C ARG A 34 29.12 -0.34 18.66
N VAL A 35 29.90 -1.40 18.57
CA VAL A 35 30.04 -2.21 17.34
C VAL A 35 28.69 -2.84 16.97
N ALA A 36 27.99 -3.45 17.91
CA ALA A 36 26.66 -4.04 17.68
C ALA A 36 25.60 -2.98 17.28
N ALA A 37 25.72 -1.74 17.77
CA ALA A 37 24.87 -0.65 17.34
C ALA A 37 25.22 -0.16 15.92
N GLN A 38 26.50 -0.13 15.56
CA GLN A 38 26.94 0.18 14.20
C GLN A 38 26.52 -0.89 13.19
N LEU A 39 26.65 -2.17 13.53
CA LEU A 39 26.18 -3.28 12.69
C LEU A 39 24.67 -3.17 12.45
N ARG A 40 23.86 -2.96 13.49
CA ARG A 40 22.42 -2.72 13.35
C ARG A 40 22.09 -1.49 12.51
N ALA A 41 22.90 -0.44 12.60
CA ALA A 41 22.71 0.76 11.78
C ALA A 41 23.09 0.50 10.31
N GLN A 42 24.13 -0.29 10.05
CA GLN A 42 24.52 -0.72 8.71
C GLN A 42 23.47 -1.64 8.09
N GLU A 43 22.99 -2.64 8.83
CA GLU A 43 21.88 -3.53 8.40
C GLU A 43 20.65 -2.71 8.02
N ARG A 44 20.25 -1.74 8.84
CA ARG A 44 19.15 -0.82 8.52
C ARG A 44 19.42 0.05 7.29
N ALA A 45 20.66 0.51 7.12
CA ALA A 45 21.03 1.33 5.97
C ALA A 45 21.00 0.52 4.66
N VAL A 46 21.51 -0.72 4.70
CA VAL A 46 21.45 -1.66 3.57
C VAL A 46 20.01 -1.98 3.22
N HIS A 47 19.17 -2.35 4.20
CA HIS A 47 17.74 -2.59 3.96
C HIS A 47 17.01 -1.35 3.41
N ALA A 48 17.31 -0.15 3.91
CA ALA A 48 16.72 1.08 3.38
C ALA A 48 17.16 1.36 1.93
N GLN A 49 18.41 1.05 1.59
CA GLN A 49 18.96 1.24 0.25
C GLN A 49 18.41 0.21 -0.76
N GLU A 50 18.23 -1.04 -0.34
CA GLU A 50 17.55 -2.09 -1.12
C GLU A 50 16.07 -1.75 -1.33
N ALA A 51 15.39 -1.23 -0.31
CA ALA A 51 14.00 -0.77 -0.43
C ALA A 51 13.83 0.35 -1.47
N LEU A 52 14.81 1.28 -1.52
CA LEU A 52 14.85 2.38 -2.50
C LEU A 52 15.20 1.92 -3.93
N ALA A 53 15.96 0.84 -4.10
CA ALA A 53 16.33 0.31 -5.41
C ALA A 53 15.18 -0.50 -6.05
N GLY A 54 14.30 -1.10 -5.25
CA GLY A 54 13.16 -1.88 -5.71
C GLY A 54 11.86 -1.10 -5.90
N THR A 55 11.80 0.21 -5.63
CA THR A 55 10.56 0.97 -5.70
C THR A 55 10.14 1.26 -7.13
N ILE A 56 9.07 0.62 -7.57
CA ILE A 56 8.37 0.98 -8.80
C ILE A 56 7.74 2.36 -8.60
N ASP A 57 8.10 3.33 -9.44
CA ASP A 57 7.56 4.68 -9.34
C ASP A 57 6.08 4.72 -9.74
N ILE A 58 5.25 5.16 -8.80
CA ILE A 58 3.81 5.30 -8.98
C ILE A 58 3.50 6.77 -9.26
N PRO A 59 2.83 7.10 -10.39
CA PRO A 59 2.50 8.47 -10.73
C PRO A 59 1.76 9.22 -9.61
N ALA A 60 2.12 10.48 -9.38
CA ALA A 60 1.48 11.32 -8.37
C ALA A 60 -0.04 11.48 -8.60
N ALA A 61 -0.46 11.59 -9.86
CA ALA A 61 -1.88 11.63 -10.23
C ALA A 61 -2.61 10.36 -9.79
N MET A 62 -2.02 9.18 -10.00
CA MET A 62 -2.58 7.91 -9.52
C MET A 62 -2.75 7.92 -8.00
N ARG A 63 -1.76 8.40 -7.24
CA ARG A 63 -1.89 8.53 -5.77
C ARG A 63 -3.06 9.44 -5.40
N ALA A 64 -3.23 10.57 -6.09
CA ALA A 64 -4.37 11.46 -5.86
C ALA A 64 -5.72 10.77 -6.16
N TYR A 65 -5.82 10.00 -7.25
CA TYR A 65 -7.04 9.23 -7.57
C TYR A 65 -7.37 8.18 -6.51
N ALA A 66 -6.36 7.54 -5.93
CA ALA A 66 -6.58 6.53 -4.89
C ALA A 66 -7.27 7.11 -3.64
N THR A 67 -7.00 8.38 -3.31
CA THR A 67 -7.56 9.05 -2.12
C THR A 67 -8.95 9.64 -2.32
N HIS A 68 -9.53 9.57 -3.51
CA HIS A 68 -10.87 10.10 -3.74
C HIS A 68 -11.88 9.35 -2.86
N PRO A 69 -12.88 10.03 -2.26
CA PRO A 69 -13.95 9.33 -1.55
C PRO A 69 -14.79 8.52 -2.53
N PHE A 70 -15.41 7.45 -2.03
CA PHE A 70 -16.40 6.70 -2.78
C PHE A 70 -17.56 6.30 -1.87
N CYS A 71 -18.73 6.07 -2.46
CA CYS A 71 -19.88 5.53 -1.77
C CYS A 71 -20.11 4.09 -2.24
N MET A 72 -20.33 3.20 -1.30
CA MET A 72 -20.77 1.83 -1.55
C MET A 72 -22.09 1.57 -0.83
N SER A 73 -22.83 0.56 -1.27
CA SER A 73 -24.11 0.19 -0.69
C SER A 73 -24.08 -1.23 -0.14
N TRP A 74 -24.35 -1.35 1.16
CA TRP A 74 -24.56 -2.65 1.80
C TRP A 74 -25.88 -3.31 1.39
N ALA A 75 -26.82 -2.54 0.83
CA ALA A 75 -28.08 -3.06 0.32
C ALA A 75 -27.92 -3.70 -1.07
N PHE A 76 -26.85 -3.35 -1.80
CA PHE A 76 -26.52 -3.96 -3.08
C PHE A 76 -25.66 -5.22 -2.84
N ARG A 77 -26.28 -6.40 -3.02
CA ARG A 77 -25.64 -7.71 -2.73
C ARG A 77 -25.25 -8.51 -3.96
N ASP A 78 -25.41 -7.96 -5.16
CA ASP A 78 -25.04 -8.69 -6.38
C ASP A 78 -23.52 -8.78 -6.50
N ALA A 79 -23.03 -9.98 -6.83
CA ALA A 79 -21.60 -10.25 -7.04
C ALA A 79 -21.18 -10.10 -8.51
N THR A 80 -22.11 -9.79 -9.42
CA THR A 80 -21.88 -9.79 -10.87
C THR A 80 -22.06 -8.41 -11.47
N GLY A 81 -21.22 -8.06 -12.44
CA GLY A 81 -21.30 -6.81 -13.16
C GLY A 81 -20.07 -6.53 -14.01
N PRO A 82 -19.91 -5.30 -14.51
CA PRO A 82 -18.80 -4.95 -15.37
C PRO A 82 -17.49 -4.80 -14.59
N ALA A 83 -16.47 -5.52 -15.03
CA ALA A 83 -15.13 -5.49 -14.47
C ALA A 83 -14.34 -4.20 -14.75
N LEU A 84 -14.83 -3.33 -15.64
CA LEU A 84 -14.19 -2.08 -16.10
C LEU A 84 -12.76 -2.28 -16.65
N GLY A 85 -12.39 -3.51 -16.98
CA GLY A 85 -11.04 -3.86 -17.40
C GLY A 85 -10.00 -3.89 -16.26
N LEU A 86 -10.41 -3.85 -14.99
CA LEU A 86 -9.49 -3.74 -13.84
C LEU A 86 -9.08 -5.09 -13.21
N GLN A 87 -9.76 -6.17 -13.58
CA GLN A 87 -9.59 -7.48 -12.93
C GLN A 87 -8.38 -8.27 -13.44
N LYS A 88 -8.10 -8.21 -14.74
CA LYS A 88 -7.07 -9.02 -15.38
C LYS A 88 -6.18 -8.17 -16.28
N ALA A 89 -4.92 -8.55 -16.40
CA ALA A 89 -4.01 -7.98 -17.39
C ALA A 89 -4.67 -8.05 -18.79
N PRO A 90 -4.51 -7.02 -19.64
CA PRO A 90 -3.57 -5.89 -19.52
C PRO A 90 -4.06 -4.68 -18.71
N PHE A 91 -5.13 -4.82 -17.90
CA PHE A 91 -5.70 -3.73 -17.09
C PHE A 91 -6.19 -2.51 -17.90
N THR A 92 -6.63 -2.77 -19.13
CA THR A 92 -7.12 -1.73 -20.04
C THR A 92 -8.59 -1.46 -19.81
N PHE A 93 -8.93 -0.19 -19.57
CA PHE A 93 -10.32 0.24 -19.45
C PHE A 93 -11.15 -0.17 -20.66
N ARG A 94 -12.33 -0.72 -20.37
CA ARG A 94 -13.36 -1.02 -21.36
C ARG A 94 -14.68 -0.50 -20.83
N LEU A 95 -15.26 0.44 -21.58
CA LEU A 95 -16.60 0.91 -21.32
C LEU A 95 -17.57 -0.27 -21.48
N PRO A 96 -18.40 -0.59 -20.46
CA PRO A 96 -19.38 -1.66 -20.59
C PRO A 96 -20.46 -1.31 -21.61
N ASP A 97 -21.01 -2.33 -22.26
CA ASP A 97 -22.11 -2.12 -23.21
C ASP A 97 -23.38 -1.64 -22.49
N SER A 98 -24.23 -0.92 -23.21
CA SER A 98 -25.44 -0.30 -22.65
C SER A 98 -26.43 -1.31 -22.06
N ARG A 99 -26.45 -2.56 -22.57
CA ARG A 99 -27.34 -3.61 -22.03
C ARG A 99 -26.85 -4.06 -20.66
N SER A 100 -25.54 -4.25 -20.50
CA SER A 100 -24.90 -4.58 -19.22
C SER A 100 -25.14 -3.47 -18.19
N LEU A 101 -24.99 -2.19 -18.58
CA LEU A 101 -25.24 -1.05 -17.69
C LEU A 101 -26.70 -0.97 -17.26
N ARG A 102 -27.65 -1.04 -18.21
CA ARG A 102 -29.09 -1.03 -17.90
C ARG A 102 -29.48 -2.22 -17.02
N SER A 103 -28.91 -3.39 -17.28
CA SER A 103 -29.15 -4.56 -16.44
C SER A 103 -28.62 -4.36 -15.01
N LEU A 104 -27.50 -3.67 -14.82
CA LEU A 104 -26.99 -3.34 -13.48
C LEU A 104 -27.85 -2.29 -12.78
N GLU A 105 -28.30 -1.26 -13.52
CA GLU A 105 -29.20 -0.23 -13.00
C GLU A 105 -30.50 -0.81 -12.45
N CYS A 106 -31.11 -1.76 -13.16
CA CYS A 106 -32.38 -2.36 -12.76
C CYS A 106 -32.27 -3.47 -11.70
N ARG A 107 -31.08 -4.04 -11.47
CA ARG A 107 -30.88 -5.18 -10.55
C ARG A 107 -30.52 -4.76 -9.13
N GLY A 108 -30.95 -5.57 -8.17
CA GLY A 108 -30.63 -5.38 -6.75
C GLY A 108 -31.33 -4.17 -6.15
N SER A 109 -30.56 -3.33 -5.47
CA SER A 109 -31.05 -2.13 -4.78
C SER A 109 -31.45 -1.00 -5.73
N LYS A 110 -32.16 0.01 -5.22
CA LYS A 110 -32.49 1.25 -5.96
C LYS A 110 -31.34 2.26 -6.02
N ASP A 111 -30.12 1.83 -5.72
CA ASP A 111 -28.96 2.71 -5.66
C ASP A 111 -28.56 3.23 -7.05
N PRO A 112 -27.96 4.43 -7.14
CA PRO A 112 -27.41 4.94 -8.38
C PRO A 112 -26.37 3.97 -8.98
N LEU A 113 -26.29 3.93 -10.31
CA LEU A 113 -25.33 3.07 -11.05
C LEU A 113 -23.90 3.23 -10.52
N ARG A 114 -23.45 4.47 -10.32
CA ARG A 114 -22.13 4.77 -9.76
C ARG A 114 -21.86 4.07 -8.42
N VAL A 115 -22.84 4.07 -7.52
CA VAL A 115 -22.72 3.42 -6.20
C VAL A 115 -22.63 1.90 -6.36
N LYS A 116 -23.44 1.31 -7.25
CA LYS A 116 -23.36 -0.13 -7.56
C LYS A 116 -22.01 -0.51 -8.13
N LEU A 117 -21.47 0.28 -9.05
CA LEU A 117 -20.14 0.07 -9.63
C LEU A 117 -19.06 0.16 -8.56
N HIS A 118 -19.07 1.18 -7.70
CA HIS A 118 -18.12 1.25 -6.59
C HIS A 118 -18.23 0.05 -5.65
N THR A 119 -19.45 -0.41 -5.37
CA THR A 119 -19.70 -1.59 -4.50
C THR A 119 -19.09 -2.84 -5.11
N LEU A 120 -19.32 -3.10 -6.41
CA LEU A 120 -18.72 -4.24 -7.12
C LEU A 120 -17.19 -4.20 -7.08
N GLN A 121 -16.59 -3.04 -7.38
CA GLN A 121 -15.13 -2.92 -7.37
C GLN A 121 -14.55 -3.06 -5.96
N PHE A 122 -15.24 -2.56 -4.92
CA PHE A 122 -14.86 -2.78 -3.53
C PHE A 122 -14.85 -4.26 -3.19
N THR A 123 -15.97 -4.96 -3.42
CA THR A 123 -16.11 -6.39 -3.12
C THR A 123 -15.02 -7.19 -3.80
N TRP A 124 -14.80 -6.99 -5.10
CA TRP A 124 -13.76 -7.72 -5.82
C TRP A 124 -12.34 -7.34 -5.41
N ALA A 125 -12.10 -6.11 -4.94
CA ALA A 125 -10.78 -5.74 -4.42
C ALA A 125 -10.48 -6.49 -3.11
N ILE A 126 -11.47 -6.64 -2.23
CA ILE A 126 -11.35 -7.41 -1.00
C ILE A 126 -11.16 -8.90 -1.30
N GLU A 127 -11.99 -9.48 -2.18
CA GLU A 127 -11.86 -10.88 -2.59
C GLU A 127 -10.51 -11.18 -3.24
N ALA A 128 -10.03 -10.29 -4.11
CA ALA A 128 -8.71 -10.43 -4.72
C ALA A 128 -7.57 -10.35 -3.70
N ALA A 129 -7.69 -9.48 -2.69
CA ALA A 129 -6.69 -9.38 -1.62
C ALA A 129 -6.66 -10.65 -0.74
N ASP A 130 -7.82 -11.22 -0.42
CA ASP A 130 -7.91 -12.45 0.37
C ASP A 130 -7.38 -13.68 -0.41
N ALA A 131 -7.75 -13.79 -1.69
CA ALA A 131 -7.23 -14.84 -2.57
C ALA A 131 -5.70 -14.74 -2.70
N ARG A 132 -5.18 -13.53 -2.94
CA ARG A 132 -3.74 -13.27 -3.00
C ARG A 132 -3.04 -13.65 -1.71
N ARG A 133 -3.56 -13.24 -0.56
CA ARG A 133 -3.00 -13.59 0.75
C ARG A 133 -2.88 -15.11 0.88
N THR A 134 -3.92 -15.85 0.51
CA THR A 134 -3.94 -17.31 0.58
C THR A 134 -2.89 -17.93 -0.33
N GLU A 135 -2.76 -17.43 -1.57
CA GLU A 135 -1.74 -17.87 -2.54
C GLU A 135 -0.31 -17.57 -2.06
N TRP A 136 -0.09 -16.39 -1.50
CA TRP A 136 1.23 -15.94 -1.06
C TRP A 136 1.74 -16.68 0.18
N LEU A 137 0.86 -17.25 1.00
CA LEU A 137 1.24 -18.05 2.18
C LEU A 137 1.96 -19.35 1.81
N VAL A 138 1.70 -19.91 0.62
CA VAL A 138 2.27 -21.18 0.16
C VAL A 138 3.35 -20.99 -0.92
N SER A 139 3.55 -19.74 -1.37
CA SER A 139 4.50 -19.38 -2.41
C SER A 139 5.84 -18.92 -1.82
N SER A 140 6.93 -19.05 -2.58
CA SER A 140 8.21 -18.48 -2.16
C SER A 140 8.15 -16.95 -2.11
N THR A 141 8.98 -16.32 -1.29
CA THR A 141 9.02 -14.85 -1.17
C THR A 141 9.43 -14.22 -2.50
N GLU A 142 10.40 -14.83 -3.17
CA GLU A 142 10.95 -14.37 -4.44
C GLU A 142 9.91 -14.42 -5.56
N ASP A 143 9.19 -15.54 -5.72
CA ASP A 143 8.15 -15.69 -6.76
C ASP A 143 7.01 -14.68 -6.57
N VAL A 144 6.61 -14.47 -5.31
CA VAL A 144 5.57 -13.49 -4.95
C VAL A 144 5.99 -12.08 -5.35
N ILE A 145 7.22 -11.68 -5.02
CA ILE A 145 7.74 -10.35 -5.36
C ILE A 145 7.80 -10.18 -6.88
N GLU A 146 8.32 -11.15 -7.62
CA GLU A 146 8.43 -11.08 -9.07
C GLU A 146 7.06 -10.92 -9.75
N LEU A 147 6.10 -11.77 -9.39
CA LEU A 147 4.74 -11.73 -9.96
C LEU A 147 4.02 -10.43 -9.61
N ALA A 148 4.11 -9.99 -8.37
CA ALA A 148 3.47 -8.77 -7.90
C ALA A 148 4.09 -7.52 -8.56
N GLU A 149 5.40 -7.48 -8.76
CA GLU A 149 6.07 -6.39 -9.49
C GLU A 149 5.63 -6.33 -10.96
N ALA A 150 5.50 -7.49 -11.61
CA ALA A 150 5.02 -7.57 -12.99
C ALA A 150 3.57 -7.07 -13.10
N GLU A 151 2.71 -7.47 -12.17
CA GLU A 151 1.34 -6.97 -12.07
C GLU A 151 1.31 -5.46 -11.81
N LEU A 152 2.11 -4.96 -10.86
CA LEU A 152 2.18 -3.54 -10.52
C LEU A 152 2.57 -2.69 -11.74
N LYS A 153 3.61 -3.10 -12.48
CA LYS A 153 4.02 -2.45 -13.74
C LYS A 153 2.90 -2.46 -14.78
N ALA A 154 2.18 -3.59 -14.92
CA ALA A 154 1.07 -3.69 -15.85
C ALA A 154 -0.12 -2.79 -15.47
N ARG A 155 -0.46 -2.69 -14.18
CA ARG A 155 -1.53 -1.82 -13.69
C ARG A 155 -1.21 -0.34 -13.90
N ILE A 156 0.02 0.09 -13.59
CA ILE A 156 0.47 1.47 -13.83
C ILE A 156 0.34 1.83 -15.31
N ARG A 157 0.84 0.97 -16.21
CA ARG A 157 0.71 1.20 -17.65
C ARG A 157 -0.74 1.28 -18.12
N GLY A 158 -1.60 0.35 -17.68
CA GLY A 158 -3.02 0.33 -18.04
C GLY A 158 -3.75 1.60 -17.59
N TRP A 159 -3.43 2.07 -16.38
CA TRP A 159 -4.01 3.29 -15.83
C TRP A 159 -3.54 4.56 -16.55
N MET A 160 -2.24 4.69 -16.85
CA MET A 160 -1.71 5.84 -17.62
C MET A 160 -2.31 5.90 -19.04
N GLN A 161 -2.54 4.75 -19.67
CA GLN A 161 -3.25 4.68 -20.96
C GLN A 161 -4.71 5.13 -20.86
N MET A 162 -5.36 4.90 -19.72
CA MET A 162 -6.73 5.36 -19.47
C MET A 162 -6.75 6.88 -19.24
N GLU A 163 -5.79 7.42 -18.49
CA GLU A 163 -5.64 8.85 -18.19
C GLU A 163 -5.44 9.70 -19.45
N THR A 164 -4.66 9.19 -20.41
CA THR A 164 -4.31 9.91 -21.65
C THR A 164 -5.43 9.96 -22.70
N ARG A 165 -6.46 9.11 -22.59
CA ARG A 165 -7.52 8.95 -23.62
C ARG A 165 -8.71 9.90 -23.44
N THR A 166 -8.64 10.86 -22.53
CA THR A 166 -9.84 11.51 -21.99
C THR A 166 -10.46 12.58 -22.90
N VAL A 167 -11.59 12.24 -23.54
CA VAL A 167 -12.73 13.14 -23.86
C VAL A 167 -14.02 12.32 -23.72
N LEU A 168 -14.59 12.25 -22.52
CA LEU A 168 -15.88 11.58 -22.25
C LEU A 168 -16.86 12.56 -21.59
N ALA A 169 -18.16 12.39 -21.82
CA ALA A 169 -19.21 13.24 -21.26
C ALA A 169 -20.35 12.41 -20.66
N GLY A 170 -21.06 12.98 -19.69
CA GLY A 170 -22.23 12.35 -19.06
C GLY A 170 -21.89 11.05 -18.33
N MET A 171 -22.75 10.04 -18.48
CA MET A 171 -22.64 8.76 -17.78
C MET A 171 -21.31 8.03 -18.06
N GLU A 172 -20.74 8.18 -19.26
CA GLU A 172 -19.46 7.56 -19.60
C GLU A 172 -18.31 8.14 -18.76
N ALA A 173 -18.36 9.44 -18.47
CA ALA A 173 -17.39 10.11 -17.61
C ALA A 173 -17.48 9.59 -16.17
N GLU A 174 -18.69 9.36 -15.64
CA GLU A 174 -18.87 8.78 -14.31
C GLU A 174 -18.32 7.35 -14.22
N ILE A 175 -18.60 6.50 -15.21
CA ILE A 175 -18.10 5.12 -15.25
C ILE A 175 -16.57 5.10 -15.35
N TRP A 176 -16.02 5.99 -16.18
CA TRP A 176 -14.58 6.17 -16.31
C TRP A 176 -13.95 6.66 -15.01
N GLU A 177 -14.58 7.61 -14.30
CA GLU A 177 -14.08 8.10 -13.00
C GLU A 177 -14.03 6.96 -11.97
N VAL A 178 -15.05 6.11 -11.92
CA VAL A 178 -15.05 4.89 -11.08
C VAL A 178 -13.86 4.00 -11.44
N ALA A 179 -13.60 3.79 -12.74
CA ALA A 179 -12.49 2.98 -13.20
C ALA A 179 -11.12 3.58 -12.84
N MET A 180 -10.94 4.90 -13.01
CA MET A 180 -9.72 5.62 -12.64
C MET A 180 -9.43 5.50 -11.14
N CYS A 181 -10.45 5.73 -10.31
CA CYS A 181 -10.33 5.66 -8.86
C CYS A 181 -9.97 4.24 -8.40
N TRP A 182 -10.68 3.21 -8.89
CA TRP A 182 -10.44 1.83 -8.47
C TRP A 182 -9.17 1.23 -9.08
N GLY A 183 -8.82 1.62 -10.30
CA GLY A 183 -7.52 1.28 -10.90
C GLY A 183 -6.38 1.81 -10.04
N ALA A 184 -6.47 3.06 -9.59
CA ALA A 184 -5.50 3.65 -8.68
C ALA A 184 -5.45 2.92 -7.33
N ARG A 185 -6.60 2.75 -6.63
CA ARG A 185 -6.64 2.09 -5.32
C ARG A 185 -6.05 0.70 -5.33
N ARG A 186 -6.43 -0.15 -6.30
CA ARG A 186 -5.92 -1.53 -6.40
C ARG A 186 -4.41 -1.57 -6.68
N THR A 187 -3.89 -0.56 -7.39
CA THR A 187 -2.46 -0.43 -7.66
C THR A 187 -1.70 -0.03 -6.41
N ILE A 188 -2.22 0.95 -5.65
CA ILE A 188 -1.63 1.36 -4.36
C ILE A 188 -1.67 0.21 -3.34
N MET A 189 -2.80 -0.47 -3.19
CA MET A 189 -2.91 -1.63 -2.29
C MET A 189 -1.88 -2.71 -2.62
N LEU A 190 -1.67 -3.03 -3.90
CA LEU A 190 -0.65 -4.00 -4.32
C LEU A 190 0.77 -3.51 -4.02
N ALA A 191 1.03 -2.22 -4.16
CA ALA A 191 2.33 -1.64 -3.83
C ALA A 191 2.62 -1.67 -2.32
N GLU A 192 1.60 -1.39 -1.49
CA GLU A 192 1.68 -1.50 -0.03
C GLU A 192 1.90 -2.96 0.40
N ASP A 193 1.15 -3.91 -0.19
CA ASP A 193 1.33 -5.35 0.06
C ASP A 193 2.78 -5.80 -0.26
N LEU A 194 3.33 -5.33 -1.38
CA LEU A 194 4.71 -5.59 -1.80
C LEU A 194 5.75 -5.00 -0.84
N GLU A 195 5.54 -3.76 -0.40
CA GLU A 195 6.43 -3.09 0.55
C GLU A 195 6.47 -3.85 1.88
N LEU A 196 5.31 -4.24 2.41
CA LEU A 196 5.22 -5.05 3.62
C LEU A 196 5.96 -6.38 3.44
N ARG A 197 5.77 -7.05 2.29
CA ARG A 197 6.42 -8.34 2.05
C ARG A 197 7.94 -8.25 1.96
N ARG A 198 8.49 -7.16 1.41
CA ARG A 198 9.93 -6.91 1.35
C ARG A 198 10.56 -6.64 2.72
N GLN A 199 9.77 -6.12 3.67
CA GLN A 199 10.24 -5.82 5.02
C GLN A 199 10.26 -7.04 5.96
N GLY A 200 9.56 -8.13 5.59
CA GLY A 200 9.50 -9.37 6.37
C GLY A 200 8.26 -9.45 7.25
#